data_AF-A0AAV9ZXJ8-F1
#
_entry.id   AF-A0AAV9ZXJ8-F1
#
_cell.length_a   1.000
_cell.length_b   1.000
_cell.length_c   1.000
_cell.angle_alpha   90.00
_cell.angle_beta   90.00
_cell.angle_gamma   90.00
#
_symmetry.space_group_name_H-M   'P 1'
#
loop_
_entity.id
_entity.type
_entity.pdbx_description
1 polymer ?
#
loop_
_entity_poly.entity_id
_entity_poly.type
_entity_poly.pdbx_seq_one_letter_code
_entity_poly.pdbx_strand_id
1 'polypeptide(L)'
;MYTSNDLTRASANPLPRTPATTNSSNSSRAIIYPPIPPRPDPMRVTIDENGHRRLPFLSNNPLSVDHERVHRYITFRPYAAKCSNCAEDHCSCDFTEHGRPCSACASTCRPDCDFVNPYGFIAVLAHYRDLYLHEEFKHLRAAVEAGQLASSRLDREFERAAAWFYSGAQGAVTLFLLNHRATDGMMLRGIFHIVSSITDTGLLTQFLAVMHDKLHPAAIQIIVDRLNTIYGALHN
;
A
#
# COMPACT_ATOMS: atom_id res chain seq x y z
N MET A 1 -17.56 57.05 -35.38
CA MET A 1 -18.29 57.67 -36.50
C MET A 1 -17.28 58.46 -37.33
N TYR A 2 -17.20 58.14 -38.63
CA TYR A 2 -16.75 58.94 -39.79
C TYR A 2 -15.36 59.66 -39.75
N THR A 3 -14.36 59.07 -40.43
CA THR A 3 -13.79 59.41 -41.78
C THR A 3 -12.65 60.45 -41.70
N SER A 4 -11.40 60.11 -42.03
CA SER A 4 -10.78 59.85 -43.35
C SER A 4 -10.35 61.13 -44.09
N ASN A 5 -9.23 60.99 -44.83
CA ASN A 5 -8.69 61.81 -45.94
C ASN A 5 -7.55 62.77 -45.56
N ASP A 6 -6.47 62.96 -46.32
CA ASP A 6 -6.01 62.31 -47.55
C ASP A 6 -4.57 62.78 -47.89
N LEU A 7 -3.85 61.91 -48.59
CA LEU A 7 -2.93 62.16 -49.73
C LEU A 7 -1.72 63.12 -49.59
N THR A 8 -0.52 62.57 -49.80
CA THR A 8 0.27 62.92 -51.02
C THR A 8 1.31 61.87 -51.45
N ARG A 9 1.13 61.50 -52.72
CA ARG A 9 1.83 60.67 -53.71
C ARG A 9 3.34 60.92 -53.93
N ALA A 10 4.11 59.84 -54.17
CA ALA A 10 5.12 59.65 -55.25
C ALA A 10 5.80 58.27 -55.09
N SER A 11 5.46 57.23 -55.86
CA SER A 11 6.06 56.80 -57.14
C SER A 11 7.58 56.52 -57.12
N ALA A 12 7.96 55.25 -56.98
CA ALA A 12 8.96 54.56 -57.82
C ALA A 12 9.00 53.06 -57.46
N ASN A 13 8.68 52.19 -58.43
CA ASN A 13 8.97 50.76 -58.35
C ASN A 13 10.43 50.49 -58.72
N PRO A 14 11.09 49.56 -58.03
CA PRO A 14 11.75 48.49 -58.76
C PRO A 14 11.55 47.10 -58.12
N LEU A 15 11.02 46.18 -58.95
CA LEU A 15 11.30 44.73 -59.15
C LEU A 15 11.74 43.80 -57.98
N PRO A 16 11.43 42.49 -58.09
CA PRO A 16 11.03 41.64 -56.98
C PRO A 16 12.21 41.07 -56.20
N ARG A 17 12.17 41.19 -54.87
CA ARG A 17 12.94 40.32 -53.99
C ARG A 17 12.03 39.21 -53.48
N THR A 18 12.34 38.02 -53.92
CA THR A 18 11.92 36.72 -53.38
C THR A 18 11.81 36.78 -51.84
N PRO A 19 10.73 36.28 -51.22
CA PRO A 19 10.71 36.13 -49.78
C PRO A 19 11.80 35.12 -49.41
N ALA A 20 12.75 35.57 -48.59
CA ALA A 20 13.59 34.66 -47.85
C ALA A 20 12.66 33.86 -46.93
N THR A 21 12.40 32.62 -47.31
CA THR A 21 11.80 31.61 -46.45
C THR A 21 12.73 31.46 -45.25
N THR A 22 12.41 32.14 -44.14
CA THR A 22 12.94 31.77 -42.83
C THR A 22 12.38 30.41 -42.51
N ASN A 23 13.08 29.38 -42.99
CA ASN A 23 13.02 28.03 -42.47
C ASN A 23 13.55 28.09 -41.03
N SER A 24 12.68 28.52 -40.11
CA SER A 24 12.82 28.16 -38.70
C SER A 24 12.59 26.66 -38.62
N SER A 25 13.66 25.92 -38.86
CA SER A 25 13.77 24.52 -38.52
C SER A 25 13.68 24.43 -37.00
N ASN A 26 12.45 24.37 -36.48
CA ASN A 26 12.18 23.74 -35.20
C ASN A 26 12.59 22.28 -35.36
N SER A 27 13.89 22.01 -35.21
CA SER A 27 14.39 20.70 -34.89
C SER A 27 13.91 20.41 -33.48
N SER A 28 12.64 19.97 -33.38
CA SER A 28 12.16 19.21 -32.25
C SER A 28 12.98 17.93 -32.23
N ARG A 29 14.21 17.99 -31.70
CA ARG A 29 14.97 16.81 -31.33
C ARG A 29 14.07 16.03 -30.38
N ALA A 30 13.51 14.93 -30.88
CA ALA A 30 12.78 14.00 -30.04
C ALA A 30 13.69 13.64 -28.87
N ILE A 31 13.28 14.00 -27.65
CA ILE A 31 14.01 13.62 -26.45
C ILE A 31 13.84 12.11 -26.34
N ILE A 32 14.88 11.37 -26.68
CA ILE A 32 14.92 9.92 -26.53
C ILE A 32 15.15 9.65 -25.04
N TYR A 33 14.11 9.22 -24.35
CA TYR A 33 14.21 8.80 -22.96
C TYR A 33 14.81 7.39 -22.91
N PRO A 34 15.85 7.14 -22.10
CA PRO A 34 16.36 5.79 -21.91
C PRO A 34 15.27 4.90 -21.28
N PRO A 35 15.19 3.61 -21.68
CA PRO A 35 14.31 2.67 -20.99
C PRO A 35 14.80 2.49 -19.54
N ILE A 36 13.89 2.59 -18.57
CA ILE A 36 14.20 2.32 -17.17
C ILE A 36 14.67 0.85 -17.08
N PRO A 37 15.90 0.59 -16.61
CA PRO A 37 16.40 -0.78 -16.53
C PRO A 37 15.55 -1.61 -15.55
N PRO A 38 15.21 -2.86 -15.89
CA PRO A 38 14.46 -3.72 -14.98
C PRO A 38 15.35 -4.05 -13.77
N ARG A 39 15.02 -3.47 -12.61
CA ARG A 39 15.64 -3.87 -11.34
C ARG A 39 14.94 -5.12 -10.80
N PRO A 40 15.67 -6.02 -10.10
CA PRO A 40 15.03 -7.09 -9.35
C PRO A 40 14.02 -6.48 -8.38
N ASP A 41 12.78 -6.94 -8.44
CA ASP A 41 11.72 -6.44 -7.57
C ASP A 41 11.92 -7.00 -6.15
N PRO A 42 12.28 -6.17 -5.15
CA PRO A 42 12.49 -6.63 -3.78
C PRO A 42 11.17 -6.96 -3.06
N MET A 43 10.00 -6.65 -3.64
CA MET A 43 8.69 -6.84 -3.02
C MET A 43 8.20 -8.29 -3.16
N ARG A 44 8.91 -9.22 -2.51
CA ARG A 44 8.54 -10.64 -2.47
C ARG A 44 8.58 -11.15 -1.05
N VAL A 45 7.49 -11.79 -0.62
CA VAL A 45 7.48 -12.55 0.63
C VAL A 45 8.36 -13.78 0.45
N THR A 46 9.24 -14.02 1.41
CA THR A 46 10.10 -15.20 1.45
C THR A 46 9.63 -16.15 2.54
N ILE A 47 10.03 -17.41 2.45
CA ILE A 47 9.79 -18.42 3.49
C ILE A 47 11.15 -18.74 4.08
N ASP A 48 11.27 -18.67 5.40
CA ASP A 48 12.52 -19.03 6.08
C ASP A 48 12.68 -20.54 6.26
N GLU A 49 13.84 -20.95 6.78
CA GLU A 49 14.18 -22.37 7.00
C GLU A 49 13.19 -23.10 7.91
N ASN A 50 12.42 -22.38 8.72
CA ASN A 50 11.41 -22.92 9.63
C ASN A 50 9.99 -22.89 9.02
N GLY A 51 9.85 -22.51 7.74
CA GLY A 51 8.55 -22.37 7.09
C GLY A 51 7.81 -21.08 7.44
N HIS A 52 8.41 -20.15 8.19
CA HIS A 52 7.77 -18.89 8.53
C HIS A 52 7.82 -17.90 7.38
N ARG A 53 6.71 -17.21 7.15
CA ARG A 53 6.59 -16.15 6.16
C ARG A 53 7.36 -14.92 6.65
N ARG A 54 8.30 -14.44 5.84
CA ARG A 54 9.06 -13.21 6.08
C ARG A 54 8.72 -12.15 5.05
N LEU A 55 8.28 -11.01 5.54
CA LEU A 55 8.16 -9.81 4.72
C LEU A 55 9.55 -9.37 4.23
N PRO A 56 9.66 -8.84 3.00
CA PRO A 56 10.92 -8.41 2.44
C PRO A 56 11.53 -7.25 3.22
N PHE A 57 12.86 -7.21 3.20
CA PHE A 57 13.62 -6.01 3.57
C PHE A 57 13.80 -5.14 2.33
N LEU A 58 13.29 -3.91 2.40
CA LEU A 58 13.16 -3.00 1.25
C LEU A 58 14.13 -1.82 1.29
N SER A 59 14.56 -1.36 2.47
CA SER A 59 15.44 -0.19 2.60
C SER A 59 16.22 -0.19 3.91
N ASN A 60 17.49 0.24 3.85
CA ASN A 60 18.33 0.52 5.02
C ASN A 60 17.98 1.84 5.72
N ASN A 61 17.20 2.72 5.07
CA ASN A 61 16.83 4.03 5.58
C ASN A 61 15.31 4.13 5.69
N PRO A 62 14.66 3.38 6.60
CA PRO A 62 13.22 3.39 6.74
C PRO A 62 12.71 4.77 7.17
N LEU A 63 11.52 5.15 6.68
CA LEU A 63 10.76 6.23 7.31
C LEU A 63 10.20 5.77 8.65
N SER A 64 10.02 6.72 9.57
CA SER A 64 9.33 6.48 10.84
C SER A 64 7.92 5.94 10.58
N VAL A 65 7.44 5.06 11.46
CA VAL A 65 6.08 4.50 11.37
C VAL A 65 5.00 5.57 11.48
N ASP A 66 5.27 6.68 12.17
CA ASP A 66 4.37 7.84 12.31
C ASP A 66 4.40 8.79 11.10
N HIS A 67 5.26 8.52 10.12
CA HIS A 67 5.39 9.38 8.95
C HIS A 67 4.13 9.28 8.09
N GLU A 68 3.56 10.42 7.67
CA GLU A 68 2.29 10.47 6.91
C GLU A 68 2.27 9.51 5.70
N ARG A 69 3.37 9.48 4.94
CA ARG A 69 3.54 8.55 3.80
C ARG A 69 3.41 7.07 4.20
N VAL A 70 3.95 6.68 5.35
CA VAL A 70 3.81 5.30 5.87
C VAL A 70 2.34 4.99 6.16
N HIS A 71 1.62 5.93 6.77
CA HIS A 71 0.18 5.80 7.00
C HIS A 71 -0.62 5.71 5.69
N ARG A 72 -0.24 6.45 4.65
CA ARG A 72 -0.87 6.30 3.33
C ARG A 72 -0.66 4.91 2.74
N TYR A 73 0.50 4.29 2.97
CA TYR A 73 0.80 2.95 2.43
C TYR A 73 0.05 1.85 3.21
N ILE A 74 0.00 1.95 4.54
CA ILE A 74 -0.68 0.96 5.39
C ILE A 74 -2.21 1.01 5.23
N THR A 75 -2.77 2.18 4.89
CA THR A 75 -4.21 2.35 4.65
C THR A 75 -4.57 2.23 3.17
N PHE A 76 -3.59 2.07 2.28
CA PHE A 76 -3.89 1.95 0.86
C PHE A 76 -4.62 0.65 0.57
N ARG A 77 -5.72 0.79 -0.17
CA ARG A 77 -6.56 -0.34 -0.56
C ARG A 77 -6.97 -0.14 -2.02
N PRO A 78 -6.41 -0.93 -2.96
CA PRO A 78 -6.70 -0.75 -4.38
C PRO A 78 -8.14 -1.11 -4.75
N TYR A 79 -8.82 -1.91 -3.93
CA TYR A 79 -10.18 -2.38 -4.20
C TYR A 79 -11.06 -2.29 -2.95
N ALA A 80 -12.33 -1.89 -3.10
CA ALA A 80 -13.29 -1.82 -2.00
C ALA A 80 -13.79 -3.21 -1.50
N ALA A 81 -13.19 -4.31 -1.97
CA ALA A 81 -13.65 -5.68 -1.74
C ALA A 81 -13.45 -6.13 -0.28
N LYS A 82 -14.50 -6.65 0.36
CA LYS A 82 -14.46 -7.26 1.70
C LYS A 82 -13.35 -8.33 1.78
N CYS A 83 -12.81 -8.57 2.98
CA CYS A 83 -11.97 -9.76 3.15
C CYS A 83 -12.80 -11.03 2.91
N SER A 84 -12.13 -12.09 2.48
CA SER A 84 -12.72 -13.36 2.05
C SER A 84 -13.66 -13.93 3.11
N ASN A 85 -13.23 -13.95 4.37
CA ASN A 85 -14.06 -14.34 5.51
C ASN A 85 -15.38 -13.55 5.62
N CYS A 86 -15.32 -12.22 5.50
CA CYS A 86 -16.51 -11.38 5.57
C CYS A 86 -17.42 -11.53 4.34
N ALA A 87 -16.85 -11.88 3.18
CA ALA A 87 -17.63 -12.15 1.98
C ALA A 87 -18.43 -13.45 2.14
N GLU A 88 -17.79 -14.51 2.65
CA GLU A 88 -18.40 -15.82 2.92
C GLU A 88 -19.47 -15.74 4.01
N ASP A 89 -19.17 -15.09 5.14
CA ASP A 89 -20.11 -14.99 6.27
C ASP A 89 -21.15 -13.87 6.08
N HIS A 90 -21.18 -13.21 4.93
CA HIS A 90 -22.06 -12.07 4.62
C HIS A 90 -22.01 -10.93 5.67
N CYS A 91 -20.87 -10.75 6.32
CA CYS A 91 -20.67 -9.75 7.36
C CYS A 91 -20.24 -8.38 6.81
N SER A 92 -20.35 -7.34 7.65
CA SER A 92 -19.73 -6.04 7.37
C SER A 92 -18.22 -6.14 7.55
N CYS A 93 -17.45 -5.55 6.63
CA CYS A 93 -16.00 -5.58 6.66
C CYS A 93 -15.47 -4.14 6.77
N ASP A 94 -15.03 -3.77 7.97
CA ASP A 94 -14.49 -2.47 8.33
C ASP A 94 -12.96 -2.45 8.18
N PHE A 95 -12.50 -2.36 6.93
CA PHE A 95 -11.08 -2.10 6.68
C PHE A 95 -10.69 -0.73 7.24
N THR A 96 -9.62 -0.70 8.04
CA THR A 96 -8.99 0.51 8.52
C THR A 96 -7.58 0.62 7.98
N GLU A 97 -6.74 -0.39 8.26
CA GLU A 97 -5.38 -0.50 7.78
C GLU A 97 -4.91 -1.96 7.74
N HIS A 98 -3.86 -2.22 6.95
CA HIS A 98 -3.20 -3.52 6.94
C HIS A 98 -2.42 -3.78 8.23
N GLY A 99 -2.23 -5.05 8.55
CA GLY A 99 -1.66 -5.50 9.81
C GLY A 99 -2.69 -5.54 10.94
N ARG A 100 -3.95 -5.20 10.69
CA ARG A 100 -5.05 -5.34 11.65
C ARG A 100 -6.18 -6.17 11.03
N PRO A 101 -6.73 -7.16 11.74
CA PRO A 101 -7.92 -7.85 11.27
C PRO A 101 -9.11 -6.89 11.30
N CYS A 102 -10.06 -7.07 10.39
CA CYS A 102 -11.35 -6.37 10.50
C CYS A 102 -12.12 -6.85 11.75
N SER A 103 -13.08 -6.06 12.23
CA SER A 103 -13.84 -6.34 13.45
C SER A 103 -14.49 -7.72 13.46
N ALA A 104 -15.05 -8.17 12.33
CA ALA A 104 -15.67 -9.49 12.21
C ALA A 104 -14.66 -10.64 12.34
N CYS A 105 -13.48 -10.52 11.73
CA CYS A 105 -12.40 -11.49 11.89
C CYS A 105 -11.78 -11.42 13.29
N ALA A 106 -11.68 -10.22 13.87
CA ALA A 106 -11.14 -10.00 15.21
C ALA A 106 -12.05 -10.64 16.27
N SER A 107 -13.37 -10.47 16.17
CA SER A 107 -14.32 -11.02 17.13
C SER A 107 -14.40 -12.55 17.08
N THR A 108 -14.19 -13.13 15.91
CA THR A 108 -14.16 -14.58 15.70
C THR A 108 -12.76 -15.18 15.83
N CYS A 109 -11.74 -14.34 16.03
CA CYS A 109 -10.33 -14.73 16.11
C CYS A 109 -9.85 -15.55 14.91
N ARG A 110 -10.31 -15.17 13.72
CA ARG A 110 -9.86 -15.78 12.46
C ARG A 110 -8.46 -15.30 12.10
N PRO A 111 -7.45 -16.20 12.07
CA PRO A 111 -6.06 -15.82 11.78
C PRO A 111 -5.79 -15.50 10.32
N ASP A 112 -6.71 -15.86 9.43
CA ASP A 112 -6.58 -15.78 7.98
C ASP A 112 -7.26 -14.55 7.38
N CYS A 113 -7.52 -13.51 8.17
CA CYS A 113 -8.04 -12.26 7.64
C CYS A 113 -7.08 -11.67 6.60
N ASP A 114 -7.59 -11.35 5.40
CA ASP A 114 -6.77 -10.81 4.30
C ASP A 114 -5.96 -9.56 4.68
N PHE A 115 -6.45 -8.76 5.63
CA PHE A 115 -5.79 -7.54 6.08
C PHE A 115 -4.56 -7.79 6.97
N VAL A 116 -4.41 -8.99 7.53
CA VAL A 116 -3.19 -9.42 8.25
C VAL A 116 -2.35 -10.38 7.42
N ASN A 117 -2.73 -10.66 6.16
CA ASN A 117 -2.00 -11.58 5.29
C ASN A 117 -0.75 -10.89 4.70
N PRO A 118 0.48 -11.36 5.00
CA PRO A 118 1.71 -10.77 4.47
C PRO A 118 1.78 -10.74 2.94
N TYR A 119 1.26 -11.77 2.26
CA TYR A 119 1.25 -11.83 0.80
C TYR A 119 0.32 -10.78 0.20
N GLY A 120 -0.89 -10.65 0.76
CA GLY A 120 -1.85 -9.63 0.36
C GLY A 120 -1.27 -8.23 0.53
N PHE A 121 -0.64 -7.96 1.68
CA PHE A 121 -0.04 -6.66 1.93
C PHE A 121 1.12 -6.32 0.98
N ILE A 122 2.02 -7.26 0.70
CA ILE A 122 3.12 -7.02 -0.26
C ILE A 122 2.60 -6.83 -1.68
N ALA A 123 1.56 -7.56 -2.10
CA ALA A 123 0.92 -7.32 -3.40
C ALA A 123 0.30 -5.92 -3.49
N VAL A 124 -0.33 -5.45 -2.41
CA VAL A 124 -0.87 -4.09 -2.31
C VAL A 124 0.24 -3.03 -2.39
N LEU A 125 1.36 -3.22 -1.68
CA LEU A 125 2.51 -2.31 -1.76
C LEU A 125 3.14 -2.29 -3.16
N ALA A 126 3.24 -3.44 -3.82
CA ALA A 126 3.74 -3.52 -5.20
C ALA A 126 2.80 -2.78 -6.16
N HIS A 127 1.49 -2.91 -6.00
CA HIS A 127 0.53 -2.15 -6.79
C HIS A 127 0.67 -0.64 -6.56
N TYR A 128 0.81 -0.20 -5.30
CA TYR A 128 1.02 1.21 -4.98
C TYR A 128 2.33 1.74 -5.59
N ARG A 129 3.41 0.96 -5.52
CA ARG A 129 4.69 1.30 -6.14
C ARG A 129 4.49 1.63 -7.61
N ASP A 130 3.82 0.75 -8.34
CA ASP A 130 3.68 0.87 -9.78
C ASP A 130 2.89 2.15 -10.13
N LEU A 131 1.83 2.45 -9.38
CA LEU A 131 1.10 3.72 -9.52
C LEU A 131 2.00 4.94 -9.19
N TYR A 132 2.70 4.90 -8.07
CA TYR A 132 3.54 6.00 -7.61
C TYR A 132 4.68 6.32 -8.59
N LEU A 133 5.44 5.29 -8.99
CA LEU A 133 6.59 5.46 -9.88
C LEU A 133 6.15 5.85 -11.29
N HIS A 134 5.00 5.37 -11.75
CA HIS A 134 4.45 5.81 -13.03
C HIS A 134 4.11 7.30 -13.04
N GLU A 135 3.44 7.80 -12.00
CA GLU A 135 3.11 9.23 -11.89
C GLU A 135 4.37 10.10 -11.70
N GLU A 136 5.32 9.67 -10.87
CA GLU A 136 6.60 10.39 -10.72
C GLU A 136 7.37 10.46 -12.04
N PHE A 137 7.41 9.38 -12.82
CA PHE A 137 8.07 9.38 -14.12
C PHE A 137 7.39 10.37 -15.09
N LYS A 138 6.05 10.43 -15.11
CA LYS A 138 5.32 11.44 -15.90
C LYS A 138 5.67 12.87 -15.48
N HIS A 139 5.70 13.14 -14.18
CA HIS A 139 6.06 14.46 -13.65
C HIS A 139 7.48 14.86 -14.04
N LEU A 140 8.44 13.96 -13.88
CA LEU A 140 9.84 14.21 -14.25
C LEU A 140 10.00 14.44 -15.76
N ARG A 141 9.29 13.67 -16.61
CA ARG A 141 9.28 13.90 -18.06
C ARG A 141 8.70 15.26 -18.42
N ALA A 142 7.57 15.65 -17.83
CA ALA A 142 6.98 16.96 -18.05
C ALA A 142 7.94 18.10 -17.64
N ALA A 143 8.69 17.92 -16.54
CA ALA A 143 9.71 18.88 -16.11
C ALA A 143 10.88 18.99 -17.11
N VAL A 144 11.29 17.87 -17.73
CA VAL A 144 12.30 17.88 -18.80
C VAL A 144 11.79 18.62 -20.03
N GLU A 145 10.55 18.34 -20.45
CA GLU A 145 9.92 18.98 -21.61
C GLU A 145 9.70 20.49 -21.40
N ALA A 146 9.42 20.91 -20.17
CA ALA A 146 9.31 22.31 -19.78
C ALA A 146 10.67 23.01 -19.59
N GLY A 147 11.79 22.31 -19.75
CA GLY A 147 13.15 22.85 -19.53
C GLY A 147 13.50 23.13 -18.06
N GLN A 148 12.69 22.63 -17.13
CA GLN A 148 12.89 22.77 -15.67
C GLN A 148 13.87 21.72 -15.13
N LEU A 149 14.01 20.58 -15.83
CA LEU A 149 14.95 19.51 -15.51
C LEU A 149 15.83 19.20 -16.72
N ALA A 150 17.15 19.14 -16.52
CA ALA A 150 18.04 18.65 -17.57
C ALA A 150 17.79 17.16 -17.83
N SER A 151 17.65 16.75 -19.09
CA SER A 151 17.41 15.34 -19.47
C SER A 151 18.44 14.37 -18.88
N SER A 152 19.71 14.79 -18.78
CA SER A 152 20.79 14.02 -18.15
C SER A 152 20.60 13.73 -16.66
N ARG A 153 19.65 14.41 -15.99
CA ARG A 153 19.33 14.20 -14.57
C ARG A 153 18.10 13.32 -14.34
N LEU A 154 17.35 12.98 -15.39
CA LEU A 154 16.09 12.25 -15.29
C LEU A 154 16.25 10.95 -14.51
N ASP A 155 17.21 10.11 -14.91
CA ASP A 155 17.45 8.80 -14.28
C ASP A 155 17.76 8.95 -12.80
N ARG A 156 18.62 9.91 -12.44
CA ARG A 156 19.02 10.15 -11.04
C ARG A 156 17.83 10.60 -10.18
N GLU A 157 16.97 11.47 -10.68
CA GLU A 157 15.79 11.92 -9.92
C GLU A 157 14.74 10.81 -9.82
N PHE A 158 14.59 10.00 -10.86
CA PHE A 158 13.72 8.82 -10.81
C PHE A 158 14.23 7.78 -9.80
N GLU A 159 15.54 7.52 -9.78
CA GLU A 159 16.16 6.64 -8.77
C GLU A 159 15.98 7.17 -7.35
N ARG A 160 16.05 8.49 -7.16
CA ARG A 160 15.76 9.13 -5.86
C ARG A 160 14.29 8.93 -5.46
N ALA A 161 13.35 9.09 -6.39
CA ALA A 161 11.94 8.82 -6.13
C ALA A 161 11.69 7.35 -5.76
N ALA A 162 12.33 6.41 -6.47
CA ALA A 162 12.27 4.99 -6.15
C ALA A 162 12.85 4.68 -4.76
N ALA A 163 14.03 5.21 -4.44
CA ALA A 163 14.62 5.05 -3.10
C ALA A 163 13.70 5.60 -2.00
N TRP A 164 13.10 6.77 -2.24
CA TRP A 164 12.16 7.39 -1.32
C TRP A 164 10.89 6.55 -1.10
N PHE A 165 10.36 5.95 -2.17
CA PHE A 165 9.28 4.98 -2.08
C PHE A 165 9.66 3.79 -1.19
N TYR A 166 10.81 3.15 -1.44
CA TYR A 166 11.24 1.98 -0.68
C TYR A 166 11.51 2.29 0.81
N SER A 167 11.99 3.49 1.13
CA SER A 167 12.08 3.97 2.52
C SER A 167 10.71 4.03 3.21
N GLY A 168 9.67 4.54 2.53
CA GLY A 168 8.32 4.53 3.05
C GLY A 168 7.70 3.13 3.12
N ALA A 169 7.95 2.29 2.11
CA ALA A 169 7.46 0.91 2.07
C ALA A 169 8.07 0.08 3.21
N GLN A 170 9.36 0.27 3.53
CA GLN A 170 9.98 -0.36 4.69
C GLN A 170 9.32 0.10 6.01
N GLY A 171 9.01 1.39 6.15
CA GLY A 171 8.27 1.90 7.31
C GLY A 171 6.88 1.25 7.42
N ALA A 172 6.18 1.05 6.30
CA ALA A 172 4.89 0.39 6.25
C ALA A 172 4.98 -1.11 6.58
N VAL A 173 6.02 -1.81 6.14
CA VAL A 173 6.32 -3.20 6.56
C VAL A 173 6.54 -3.27 8.07
N THR A 174 7.30 -2.34 8.64
CA THR A 174 7.50 -2.27 10.09
C THR A 174 6.18 -2.04 10.82
N LEU A 175 5.37 -1.08 10.38
CA LEU A 175 4.08 -0.79 11.00
C LEU A 175 3.08 -1.96 10.88
N PHE A 176 3.04 -2.62 9.73
CA PHE A 176 2.25 -3.83 9.53
C PHE A 176 2.58 -4.90 10.58
N LEU A 177 3.88 -5.19 10.77
CA LEU A 177 4.34 -6.18 11.74
C LEU A 177 4.02 -5.78 13.19
N LEU A 178 4.17 -4.50 13.53
CA LEU A 178 3.82 -3.97 14.84
C LEU A 178 2.32 -4.11 15.11
N ASN A 179 1.49 -3.68 14.16
CA ASN A 179 0.04 -3.80 14.24
C ASN A 179 -0.38 -5.26 14.40
N HIS A 180 0.14 -6.16 13.57
CA HIS A 180 -0.24 -7.56 13.60
C HIS A 180 0.07 -8.22 14.95
N ARG A 181 1.29 -8.00 15.47
CA ARG A 181 1.68 -8.51 16.80
C ARG A 181 0.83 -7.91 17.92
N ALA A 182 0.55 -6.60 17.85
CA ALA A 182 -0.24 -5.92 18.86
C ALA A 182 -1.68 -6.44 18.86
N THR A 183 -2.31 -6.58 17.69
CA THR A 183 -3.69 -7.07 17.58
C THR A 183 -3.82 -8.53 17.99
N ASP A 184 -2.89 -9.39 17.58
CA ASP A 184 -2.90 -10.80 17.98
C ASP A 184 -2.80 -10.94 19.50
N GLY A 185 -1.89 -10.19 20.13
CA GLY A 185 -1.73 -10.18 21.58
C GLY A 185 -2.97 -9.63 22.31
N MET A 186 -3.60 -8.58 21.79
CA MET A 186 -4.82 -8.01 22.37
C MET A 186 -6.01 -8.96 22.23
N MET A 187 -6.19 -9.59 21.07
CA MET A 187 -7.27 -10.55 20.83
C MET A 187 -7.17 -11.75 21.76
N LEU A 188 -5.98 -12.37 21.87
CA LEU A 188 -5.79 -13.51 22.76
C LEU A 188 -6.01 -13.17 24.23
N ARG A 189 -5.55 -12.00 24.70
CA ARG A 189 -5.82 -11.53 26.06
C ARG A 189 -7.32 -11.26 26.28
N GLY A 190 -7.99 -10.66 25.30
CA GLY A 190 -9.43 -10.41 25.35
C GLY A 190 -10.23 -11.71 25.52
N ILE A 191 -9.92 -12.72 24.69
CA ILE A 191 -10.51 -14.06 24.83
C ILE A 191 -10.23 -14.63 26.22
N PHE A 192 -8.98 -14.57 26.68
CA PHE A 192 -8.62 -15.08 28.00
C PHE A 192 -9.48 -14.48 29.12
N HIS A 193 -9.71 -13.16 29.11
CA HIS A 193 -10.56 -12.51 30.10
C HIS A 193 -12.03 -12.93 29.99
N ILE A 194 -12.58 -13.02 28.77
CA ILE A 194 -13.96 -13.46 28.54
C ILE A 194 -14.13 -14.90 29.05
N VAL A 195 -13.28 -15.82 28.60
CA VAL A 195 -13.32 -17.24 28.97
C VAL A 195 -13.14 -17.42 30.47
N SER A 196 -12.19 -16.70 31.08
CA SER A 196 -11.95 -16.77 32.53
C SER A 196 -13.13 -16.25 33.37
N SER A 197 -13.94 -15.34 32.82
CA SER A 197 -15.16 -14.85 33.49
C SER A 197 -16.32 -15.84 33.44
N ILE A 198 -16.29 -16.80 32.53
CA ILE A 198 -17.32 -17.83 32.44
C ILE A 198 -17.01 -18.93 33.47
N THR A 199 -18.00 -19.22 34.30
CA THR A 199 -17.96 -20.29 35.31
C THR A 199 -18.83 -21.49 34.93
N ASP A 200 -19.73 -21.33 33.97
CA ASP A 200 -20.59 -22.39 33.45
C ASP A 200 -19.84 -23.22 32.39
N THR A 201 -19.53 -24.47 32.74
CA THR A 201 -18.83 -25.42 31.85
C THR A 201 -19.68 -25.85 30.66
N GLY A 202 -21.01 -25.92 30.81
CA GLY A 202 -21.92 -26.25 29.72
C GLY A 202 -21.89 -25.18 28.64
N LEU A 203 -21.91 -23.91 29.04
CA LEU A 203 -21.82 -22.77 28.12
C LEU A 203 -20.47 -22.72 27.40
N LEU A 204 -19.35 -22.95 28.10
CA LEU A 204 -18.03 -23.03 27.47
C LEU A 204 -17.90 -24.19 26.48
N THR A 205 -18.45 -25.36 26.83
CA THR A 205 -18.43 -26.55 25.95
C THR A 205 -19.27 -26.34 24.70
N GLN A 206 -20.45 -25.74 24.84
CA GLN A 206 -21.31 -25.43 23.70
C GLN A 206 -20.69 -24.35 22.80
N PHE A 207 -20.08 -23.32 23.39
CA PHE A 207 -19.34 -22.31 22.64
C PHE A 207 -18.21 -22.95 21.83
N LEU A 208 -17.41 -23.82 22.45
CA LEU A 208 -16.33 -24.53 21.77
C LEU A 208 -16.87 -25.41 20.65
N ALA A 209 -17.94 -26.18 20.87
CA ALA A 209 -18.53 -27.04 19.84
C ALA A 209 -19.01 -26.27 18.60
N VAL A 210 -19.52 -25.05 18.77
CA VAL A 210 -20.01 -24.22 17.66
C VAL A 210 -18.87 -23.49 16.95
N MET A 211 -17.83 -23.08 17.69
CA MET A 211 -16.79 -22.19 17.19
C MET A 211 -15.45 -22.87 16.94
N HIS A 212 -15.31 -24.16 17.22
CA HIS A 212 -14.05 -24.92 17.14
C HIS A 212 -13.28 -24.65 15.85
N ASP A 213 -13.94 -24.78 14.70
CA ASP A 213 -13.29 -24.66 13.39
C ASP A 213 -13.05 -23.20 12.96
N LYS A 214 -13.53 -22.23 13.75
CA LYS A 214 -13.45 -20.79 13.45
C LYS A 214 -12.45 -20.07 14.36
N LEU A 215 -12.04 -20.67 15.47
CA LEU A 215 -11.17 -20.05 16.46
C LEU A 215 -9.70 -20.35 16.19
N HIS A 216 -8.85 -19.39 16.55
CA HIS A 216 -7.42 -19.61 16.61
C HIS A 216 -7.08 -20.77 17.57
N PRO A 217 -6.12 -21.66 17.26
CA PRO A 217 -5.75 -22.79 18.13
C PRO A 217 -5.37 -22.38 19.57
N ALA A 218 -4.68 -21.25 19.75
CA ALA A 218 -4.37 -20.75 21.09
C ALA A 218 -5.63 -20.30 21.87
N ALA A 219 -6.66 -19.80 21.18
CA ALA A 219 -7.94 -19.46 21.80
C ALA A 219 -8.67 -20.72 22.27
N ILE A 220 -8.64 -21.78 21.46
CA ILE A 220 -9.16 -23.11 21.81
C ILE A 220 -8.46 -23.62 23.07
N GLN A 221 -7.12 -23.56 23.11
CA GLN A 221 -6.36 -24.02 24.27
C GLN A 221 -6.75 -23.27 25.55
N ILE A 222 -6.91 -21.94 25.49
CA ILE A 222 -7.37 -21.13 26.61
C ILE A 222 -8.73 -21.61 27.15
N ILE A 223 -9.67 -21.95 26.24
CA ILE A 223 -10.99 -22.48 26.62
C ILE A 223 -10.88 -23.85 27.28
N VAL A 224 -10.07 -24.75 26.71
CA VAL A 224 -9.83 -26.09 27.24
C VAL A 224 -9.19 -26.04 28.63
N ASP A 225 -8.18 -25.19 28.82
CA ASP A 225 -7.50 -25.00 30.11
C ASP A 225 -8.47 -24.49 31.19
N ARG A 226 -9.38 -23.59 30.80
CA ARG A 226 -10.43 -23.10 31.70
C ARG A 226 -11.42 -24.21 32.09
N LEU A 227 -11.88 -25.00 31.12
CA LEU A 227 -12.75 -26.16 31.39
C LEU A 227 -12.08 -27.11 32.39
N ASN A 228 -10.82 -27.48 32.14
CA ASN A 228 -10.04 -28.35 33.03
C ASN A 228 -9.90 -27.76 34.45
N THR A 229 -9.70 -26.45 34.55
CA THR A 229 -9.63 -25.76 35.85
C THR A 229 -10.94 -25.86 36.63
N ILE A 230 -12.08 -25.65 35.97
CA ILE A 230 -13.39 -25.74 36.64
C ILE A 230 -13.70 -27.19 37.03
N TYR A 231 -13.46 -28.15 36.14
CA TYR A 231 -13.64 -29.57 36.46
C TYR A 231 -12.74 -30.02 37.63
N GLY A 232 -11.47 -29.61 37.63
CA GLY A 232 -10.55 -29.90 38.73
C GLY A 232 -11.00 -29.31 40.06
N ALA A 233 -11.64 -28.13 40.07
CA ALA A 233 -12.18 -27.52 41.28
C ALA A 233 -13.46 -28.21 41.80
N LEU A 234 -14.21 -28.92 40.95
CA LEU A 234 -15.43 -29.64 41.34
C LEU A 234 -15.18 -31.05 41.89
N HIS A 235 -13.99 -31.61 41.63
CA HIS A 235 -13.63 -32.98 41.98
C HIS A 235 -12.52 -33.10 43.04
N ASN A 236 -12.06 -31.98 43.60
CA ASN A 236 -11.19 -31.89 44.78
C ASN A 236 -11.97 -31.31 45.95
#